data_AF-A0A354EM11-F1
#
_entry.id   AF-A0A354EM11-F1
#
_cell.length_a   1.000
_cell.length_b   1.000
_cell.length_c   1.000
_cell.angle_alpha   90.00
_cell.angle_beta   90.00
_cell.angle_gamma   90.00
#
_symmetry.space_group_name_H-M   'P 1'
#
loop_
_entity.id
_entity.type
_entity.pdbx_description
1 polymer ?
#
loop_
_entity_poly.entity_id
_entity_poly.type
_entity_poly.pdbx_seq_one_letter_code
_entity_poly.pdbx_strand_id
1 'polypeptide(L)'
;MFFLKVEQGNWETHKLKEEIESFEFQRVSPMLNGGTFMRKNLEDYLQIIVERKLLERWRYDNFHLNRVAELKEKSVENIFSQTPEYDIANGEQSRDQFFLNARTSDMGFDSATKVIDYIVENIHKYSLINEFSGIYNGLRDDLVYEVIFLLNSKGWKDKEGNSYQNIDDYISLIAKRIFGEDEYSNKGIFDAFINAERGILGILDASRFLSACDRSGSSDNWNLYRSLDNYGKEKKSNSKRMLGQKLFAVFKNEYINKNLNFLEKIEQLSEEELLGDFKDYILKEFKRKNASFDSEVSKIKSSIAGHMLYQFGRTDDAIGMLNIEGNDDKGEISGEIQKYLFNVCFNIEKDIANCRYFINYLLASFSWVHEIRGTEYVPLISEFKKAFNEELLKNYWLKNSEKIKKYLTGLSIDTKVFTYNYVANYEDDLDKLFNELDKLNLDSDVSKI
;
A
#
# COMPACT_ATOMS: atom_id res chain seq x y z
N MET A 1 -31.72 -23.62 18.36
CA MET A 1 -31.33 -25.04 18.44
C MET A 1 -32.09 -25.78 17.34
N PHE A 2 -31.50 -25.91 16.15
CA PHE A 2 -32.12 -26.66 15.05
C PHE A 2 -31.82 -28.14 15.23
N PHE A 3 -32.85 -28.97 15.43
CA PHE A 3 -32.71 -30.41 15.53
C PHE A 3 -32.50 -31.02 14.14
N LEU A 4 -31.26 -31.32 13.78
CA LEU A 4 -30.96 -32.25 12.69
C LEU A 4 -31.16 -33.66 13.21
N LYS A 5 -32.23 -34.33 12.77
CA LYS A 5 -32.44 -35.75 12.99
C LYS A 5 -31.53 -36.51 12.01
N VAL A 6 -30.32 -36.84 12.44
CA VAL A 6 -29.35 -37.61 11.66
C VAL A 6 -29.51 -39.08 12.03
N GLU A 7 -29.99 -39.90 11.10
CA GLU A 7 -29.98 -41.36 11.23
C GLU A 7 -28.53 -41.90 11.11
N GLN A 8 -28.23 -42.93 11.91
CA GLN A 8 -26.92 -43.58 12.12
C GLN A 8 -26.21 -43.93 10.79
N GLY A 9 -24.89 -43.93 10.65
CA GLY A 9 -23.78 -43.69 11.57
C GLY A 9 -22.46 -43.80 10.78
N ASN A 10 -21.45 -43.05 11.20
CA ASN A 10 -20.05 -43.24 10.82
C ASN A 10 -19.18 -42.68 11.95
N TRP A 11 -17.99 -43.24 12.17
CA TRP A 11 -17.02 -42.75 13.16
C TRP A 11 -16.78 -41.23 13.03
N GLU A 12 -16.71 -40.75 11.79
CA GLU A 12 -16.58 -39.33 11.46
C GLU A 12 -17.79 -38.50 11.95
N THR A 13 -18.99 -39.06 11.95
CA THR A 13 -20.21 -38.39 12.44
C THR A 13 -20.22 -38.28 13.96
N HIS A 14 -19.65 -39.27 14.66
CA HIS A 14 -19.46 -39.21 16.11
C HIS A 14 -18.38 -38.21 16.51
N LYS A 15 -17.24 -38.21 15.80
CA LYS A 15 -16.17 -37.24 16.01
C LYS A 15 -16.65 -35.80 15.74
N LEU A 16 -17.42 -35.58 14.68
CA LEU A 16 -18.03 -34.29 14.39
C LEU A 16 -19.00 -33.84 15.49
N LYS A 17 -19.76 -34.78 16.07
CA LYS A 17 -20.69 -34.49 17.17
C LYS A 17 -19.95 -34.14 18.47
N GLU A 18 -18.90 -34.88 18.82
CA GLU A 18 -18.03 -34.58 19.97
C GLU A 18 -17.28 -33.25 19.77
N GLU A 19 -16.81 -32.97 18.55
CA GLU A 19 -16.22 -31.68 18.21
C GLU A 19 -17.26 -30.56 18.35
N ILE A 20 -18.47 -30.69 17.81
CA ILE A 20 -19.56 -29.70 17.95
C ILE A 20 -19.95 -29.44 19.42
N GLU A 21 -19.95 -30.48 20.25
CA GLU A 21 -20.29 -30.40 21.67
C GLU A 21 -19.11 -29.95 22.55
N SER A 22 -17.90 -29.87 22.00
CA SER A 22 -16.72 -29.42 22.75
C SER A 22 -16.83 -27.94 23.15
N PHE A 23 -16.28 -27.62 24.32
CA PHE A 23 -16.20 -26.24 24.81
C PHE A 23 -15.42 -25.33 23.84
N GLU A 24 -14.41 -25.88 23.17
CA GLU A 24 -13.60 -25.17 22.19
C GLU A 24 -14.42 -24.82 20.93
N PHE A 25 -15.24 -25.74 20.43
CA PHE A 25 -16.16 -25.49 19.30
C PHE A 25 -17.26 -24.50 19.64
N GLN A 26 -17.85 -24.59 20.84
CA GLN A 26 -18.85 -23.61 21.28
C GLN A 26 -18.27 -22.19 21.36
N ARG A 27 -16.97 -22.06 21.68
CA ARG A 27 -16.25 -20.78 21.69
C ARG A 27 -15.91 -20.23 20.30
N VAL A 28 -15.83 -21.07 19.28
CA VAL A 28 -15.41 -20.72 17.90
C VAL A 28 -16.50 -21.01 16.85
N SER A 29 -17.74 -21.22 17.27
CA SER A 29 -18.79 -21.85 16.46
C SER A 29 -19.05 -21.12 15.13
N PRO A 30 -19.13 -21.86 14.01
CA PRO A 30 -19.20 -21.32 12.65
C PRO A 30 -20.60 -20.96 12.15
N MET A 31 -21.64 -21.22 12.95
CA MET A 31 -23.02 -21.29 12.43
C MET A 31 -23.78 -19.96 12.37
N LEU A 32 -23.17 -18.84 12.74
CA LEU A 32 -23.81 -17.51 12.70
C LEU A 32 -22.81 -16.39 12.33
N ASN A 33 -22.06 -16.55 11.24
CA ASN A 33 -21.16 -15.50 10.75
C ASN A 33 -21.89 -14.61 9.72
N GLY A 34 -22.70 -13.67 10.23
CA GLY A 34 -23.17 -12.52 9.46
C GLY A 34 -22.17 -11.37 9.60
N GLY A 35 -20.97 -11.51 9.04
CA GLY A 35 -19.96 -10.45 8.97
C GLY A 35 -20.19 -9.53 7.76
N THR A 36 -19.92 -8.23 7.94
CA THR A 36 -20.31 -7.12 7.05
C THR A 36 -19.60 -7.06 5.70
N PHE A 37 -18.64 -7.93 5.42
CA PHE A 37 -17.84 -7.87 4.19
C PHE A 37 -17.82 -9.22 3.47
N MET A 38 -18.57 -9.27 2.35
CA MET A 38 -18.37 -10.05 1.12
C MET A 38 -17.51 -11.31 1.19
N ARG A 39 -17.74 -12.20 2.16
CA ARG A 39 -17.31 -13.59 2.03
C ARG A 39 -18.32 -14.33 1.19
N LYS A 40 -17.86 -15.35 0.48
CA LYS A 40 -18.68 -16.32 -0.24
C LYS A 40 -19.43 -17.22 0.75
N ASN A 41 -20.19 -16.60 1.65
CA ASN A 41 -20.88 -17.24 2.76
C ASN A 41 -21.71 -18.42 2.25
N LEU A 42 -22.35 -18.28 1.09
CA LEU A 42 -23.11 -19.37 0.48
C LEU A 42 -22.24 -20.57 0.09
N GLU A 43 -21.08 -20.38 -0.54
CA GLU A 43 -20.17 -21.48 -0.92
C GLU A 43 -19.62 -22.18 0.32
N ASP A 44 -19.25 -21.41 1.35
CA ASP A 44 -18.77 -21.94 2.63
C ASP A 44 -19.85 -22.72 3.38
N TYR A 45 -21.09 -22.21 3.41
CA TYR A 45 -22.23 -22.93 3.97
C TYR A 45 -22.54 -24.20 3.16
N LEU A 46 -22.46 -24.15 1.82
CA LEU A 46 -22.66 -25.32 0.97
C LEU A 46 -21.57 -26.38 1.22
N GLN A 47 -20.31 -26.00 1.40
CA GLN A 47 -19.25 -26.93 1.76
C GLN A 47 -19.52 -27.61 3.11
N ILE A 48 -19.92 -26.84 4.13
CA ILE A 48 -20.25 -27.41 5.44
C ILE A 48 -21.48 -28.32 5.37
N ILE A 49 -22.52 -27.92 4.64
CA ILE A 49 -23.81 -28.65 4.59
C ILE A 49 -23.73 -29.87 3.68
N VAL A 50 -23.19 -29.69 2.47
CA VAL A 50 -23.15 -30.72 1.41
C VAL A 50 -21.97 -31.65 1.62
N GLU A 51 -20.76 -31.11 1.84
CA GLU A 51 -19.55 -31.93 2.00
C GLU A 51 -19.35 -32.41 3.45
N ARG A 52 -20.17 -31.93 4.40
CA ARG A 52 -20.07 -32.25 5.83
C ARG A 52 -18.67 -32.01 6.41
N LYS A 53 -17.94 -31.06 5.84
CA LYS A 53 -16.56 -30.74 6.19
C LYS A 53 -16.50 -29.37 6.83
N LEU A 54 -15.96 -29.30 8.05
CA LEU A 54 -15.66 -28.03 8.70
C LEU A 54 -14.53 -27.31 7.95
N LEU A 55 -14.59 -25.99 7.95
CA LEU A 55 -13.53 -25.15 7.44
C LEU A 55 -12.38 -25.10 8.44
N GLU A 56 -11.21 -24.67 7.98
CA GLU A 56 -10.08 -24.39 8.85
C GLU A 56 -10.46 -23.33 9.89
N ARG A 57 -9.94 -23.45 11.12
CA ARG A 57 -10.40 -22.66 12.27
C ARG A 57 -10.27 -21.14 12.05
N TRP A 58 -9.20 -20.72 11.39
CA TRP A 58 -8.95 -19.32 11.07
C TRP A 58 -9.96 -18.75 10.07
N ARG A 59 -10.77 -19.57 9.38
CA ARG A 59 -11.85 -19.04 8.51
C ARG A 59 -13.06 -18.54 9.30
N TYR A 60 -13.05 -18.62 10.64
CA TYR A 60 -14.14 -18.20 11.51
C TYR A 60 -13.82 -16.93 12.28
N ASP A 61 -14.73 -15.94 12.24
CA ASP A 61 -14.50 -14.65 12.90
C ASP A 61 -14.36 -14.79 14.42
N ASN A 62 -15.13 -15.69 15.04
CA ASN A 62 -15.02 -16.00 16.46
C ASN A 62 -13.62 -16.48 16.85
N PHE A 63 -12.90 -17.18 15.96
CA PHE A 63 -11.50 -17.54 16.23
C PHE A 63 -10.66 -16.27 16.43
N HIS A 64 -10.73 -15.33 15.50
CA HIS A 64 -9.96 -14.09 15.56
C HIS A 64 -10.43 -13.17 16.69
N LEU A 65 -11.73 -13.01 16.92
CA LEU A 65 -12.26 -12.22 18.03
C LEU A 65 -11.76 -12.72 19.38
N ASN A 66 -11.71 -14.04 19.56
CA ASN A 66 -11.11 -14.63 20.77
C ASN A 66 -9.63 -14.32 20.89
N ARG A 67 -8.87 -14.34 19.78
CA ARG A 67 -7.44 -13.97 19.79
C ARG A 67 -7.25 -12.48 20.10
N VAL A 68 -8.10 -11.61 19.55
CA VAL A 68 -8.10 -10.17 19.85
C VAL A 68 -8.40 -9.91 21.33
N ALA A 69 -9.32 -10.66 21.94
CA ALA A 69 -9.62 -10.53 23.37
C ALA A 69 -8.43 -10.84 24.28
N GLU A 70 -7.48 -11.69 23.84
CA GLU A 70 -6.26 -12.00 24.57
C GLU A 70 -5.28 -10.81 24.67
N LEU A 71 -5.47 -9.75 23.87
CA LEU A 71 -4.65 -8.52 23.93
C LEU A 71 -4.78 -7.77 25.27
N LYS A 72 -5.78 -8.11 26.10
CA LYS A 72 -5.85 -7.61 27.48
C LYS A 72 -4.61 -8.01 28.30
N GLU A 73 -4.07 -9.20 28.05
CA GLU A 73 -2.98 -9.78 28.85
C GLU A 73 -1.71 -10.03 28.03
N LYS A 74 -1.84 -10.24 26.72
CA LYS A 74 -0.73 -10.61 25.83
C LYS A 74 -0.36 -9.48 24.88
N SER A 75 0.81 -9.59 24.26
CA SER A 75 1.18 -8.80 23.06
C SER A 75 0.72 -9.52 21.80
N VAL A 76 0.76 -8.83 20.66
CA VAL A 76 0.44 -9.42 19.35
C VAL A 76 1.44 -10.53 18.99
N GLU A 77 2.74 -10.32 19.25
CA GLU A 77 3.81 -11.32 19.03
C GLU A 77 3.56 -12.60 19.83
N ASN A 78 3.15 -12.46 21.10
CA ASN A 78 2.85 -13.61 21.95
C ASN A 78 1.63 -14.38 21.42
N ILE A 79 0.62 -13.68 20.92
CA ILE A 79 -0.54 -14.32 20.30
C ILE A 79 -0.13 -15.05 19.02
N PHE A 80 0.66 -14.42 18.14
CA PHE A 80 1.10 -15.01 16.87
C PHE A 80 2.03 -16.20 17.07
N SER A 81 2.98 -16.11 18.00
CA SER A 81 3.92 -17.22 18.29
C SER A 81 3.26 -18.44 18.95
N GLN A 82 2.17 -18.24 19.68
CA GLN A 82 1.44 -19.33 20.37
C GLN A 82 0.29 -19.92 19.55
N THR A 83 -0.05 -19.30 18.40
CA THR A 83 -1.20 -19.70 17.58
C THR A 83 -0.71 -20.25 16.24
N PRO A 84 -0.74 -21.58 16.02
CA PRO A 84 -0.21 -22.20 14.81
C PRO A 84 -0.77 -21.61 13.51
N GLU A 85 -2.04 -21.22 13.48
CA GLU A 85 -2.68 -20.64 12.29
C GLU A 85 -2.04 -19.31 11.86
N TYR A 86 -1.37 -18.59 12.76
CA TYR A 86 -0.65 -17.35 12.47
C TYR A 86 0.84 -17.57 12.14
N ASP A 87 1.30 -18.82 12.08
CA ASP A 87 2.65 -19.14 11.66
C ASP A 87 2.91 -18.66 10.22
N ILE A 88 4.13 -18.20 9.97
CA ILE A 88 4.55 -17.68 8.66
C ILE A 88 4.39 -18.74 7.55
N ALA A 89 4.57 -20.02 7.89
CA ALA A 89 4.39 -21.14 6.98
C ALA A 89 2.93 -21.34 6.51
N ASN A 90 1.97 -20.63 7.09
CA ASN A 90 0.55 -20.67 6.72
C ASN A 90 0.10 -19.43 5.93
N GLY A 91 1.01 -18.51 5.61
CA GLY A 91 0.70 -17.27 4.90
C GLY A 91 0.09 -16.18 5.78
N GLU A 92 -0.33 -15.09 5.14
CA GLU A 92 -0.72 -13.84 5.81
C GLU A 92 -2.22 -13.75 6.08
N GLN A 93 -3.05 -14.56 5.40
CA GLN A 93 -4.51 -14.43 5.41
C GLN A 93 -5.12 -14.54 6.81
N SER A 94 -4.61 -15.44 7.66
CA SER A 94 -5.08 -15.55 9.04
C SER A 94 -4.73 -14.30 9.85
N ARG A 95 -3.54 -13.72 9.66
CA ARG A 95 -3.13 -12.47 10.32
C ARG A 95 -3.91 -11.27 9.82
N ASP A 96 -4.21 -11.20 8.53
CA ASP A 96 -5.13 -10.21 7.95
C ASP A 96 -6.47 -10.23 8.69
N GLN A 97 -7.08 -11.41 8.83
CA GLN A 97 -8.33 -11.56 9.56
C GLN A 97 -8.20 -11.19 11.05
N PHE A 98 -7.05 -11.40 11.68
CA PHE A 98 -6.80 -10.90 13.03
C PHE A 98 -6.87 -9.36 13.08
N PHE A 99 -6.20 -8.66 12.16
CA PHE A 99 -6.21 -7.19 12.15
C PHE A 99 -7.59 -6.63 11.78
N LEU A 100 -8.28 -7.23 10.82
CA LEU A 100 -9.65 -6.84 10.48
C LEU A 100 -10.62 -6.99 11.68
N ASN A 101 -10.51 -8.09 12.43
CA ASN A 101 -11.30 -8.29 13.65
C ASN A 101 -10.84 -7.37 14.79
N ALA A 102 -9.56 -7.04 14.86
CA ALA A 102 -9.04 -6.04 15.80
C ALA A 102 -9.75 -4.69 15.55
N ARG A 103 -9.81 -4.25 14.30
CA ARG A 103 -10.53 -3.04 13.89
C ARG A 103 -12.01 -3.05 14.28
N THR A 104 -12.73 -4.15 14.12
CA THR A 104 -14.19 -4.21 14.33
C THR A 104 -14.64 -4.60 15.74
N SER A 105 -13.76 -5.23 16.54
CA SER A 105 -14.08 -5.66 17.91
C SER A 105 -14.31 -4.51 18.89
N ASP A 106 -14.95 -4.78 20.04
CA ASP A 106 -15.04 -3.83 21.15
C ASP A 106 -13.79 -3.91 22.06
N MET A 107 -12.61 -3.65 21.49
CA MET A 107 -11.36 -3.62 22.24
C MET A 107 -11.11 -2.25 22.86
N GLY A 108 -10.49 -2.23 24.05
CA GLY A 108 -10.09 -1.00 24.73
C GLY A 108 -8.81 -0.36 24.18
N PHE A 109 -8.56 0.88 24.59
CA PHE A 109 -7.43 1.71 24.16
C PHE A 109 -6.06 1.03 24.26
N ASP A 110 -5.77 0.34 25.37
CA ASP A 110 -4.47 -0.31 25.58
C ASP A 110 -4.25 -1.47 24.60
N SER A 111 -5.31 -2.22 24.29
CA SER A 111 -5.25 -3.31 23.29
C SER A 111 -5.04 -2.75 21.88
N ALA A 112 -5.75 -1.67 21.53
CA ALA A 112 -5.58 -0.99 20.25
C ALA A 112 -4.16 -0.43 20.10
N THR A 113 -3.60 0.10 21.19
CA THR A 113 -2.23 0.62 21.24
C THR A 113 -1.22 -0.48 20.94
N LYS A 114 -1.35 -1.68 21.53
CA LYS A 114 -0.50 -2.84 21.21
C LYS A 114 -0.58 -3.24 19.74
N VAL A 115 -1.76 -3.19 19.12
CA VAL A 115 -1.92 -3.53 17.70
C VAL A 115 -1.27 -2.48 16.80
N ILE A 116 -1.50 -1.20 17.08
CA ILE A 116 -0.88 -0.10 16.33
C ILE A 116 0.65 -0.19 16.43
N ASP A 117 1.20 -0.35 17.63
CA ASP A 117 2.66 -0.43 17.84
C ASP A 117 3.24 -1.65 17.11
N TYR A 118 2.60 -2.82 17.23
CA TYR A 118 3.00 -4.01 16.49
C TYR A 118 3.06 -3.76 14.99
N ILE A 119 2.00 -3.19 14.40
CA ILE A 119 1.95 -2.95 12.96
C ILE A 119 3.06 -1.99 12.54
N VAL A 120 3.19 -0.86 13.24
CA VAL A 120 4.19 0.17 12.92
C VAL A 120 5.60 -0.42 12.99
N GLU A 121 5.90 -1.26 13.98
CA GLU A 121 7.21 -1.90 14.15
C GLU A 121 7.46 -3.02 13.12
N ASN A 122 6.43 -3.78 12.74
CA ASN A 122 6.58 -5.04 11.99
C ASN A 122 6.07 -5.01 10.55
N ILE A 123 5.56 -3.88 10.04
CA ILE A 123 4.99 -3.77 8.68
C ILE A 123 5.93 -4.29 7.56
N HIS A 124 7.25 -4.10 7.73
CA HIS A 124 8.28 -4.55 6.80
C HIS A 124 8.39 -6.08 6.66
N LYS A 125 7.82 -6.84 7.60
CA LYS A 125 7.79 -8.31 7.57
C LYS A 125 6.68 -8.87 6.68
N TYR A 126 5.79 -8.02 6.18
CA TYR A 126 4.64 -8.40 5.37
C TYR A 126 4.85 -8.05 3.90
N SER A 127 4.17 -8.80 3.04
CA SER A 127 4.32 -8.72 1.59
C SER A 127 3.60 -7.53 0.96
N LEU A 128 4.23 -6.96 -0.09
CA LEU A 128 3.68 -5.93 -1.00
C LEU A 128 2.88 -6.51 -2.19
N ILE A 129 2.64 -7.83 -2.23
CA ILE A 129 1.80 -8.40 -3.29
C ILE A 129 0.42 -7.77 -3.21
N ASN A 130 -0.05 -7.22 -4.32
CA ASN A 130 -1.33 -6.51 -4.33
C ASN A 130 -2.51 -7.47 -4.49
N GLU A 131 -3.69 -7.07 -3.99
CA GLU A 131 -4.95 -7.81 -4.12
C GLU A 131 -5.30 -8.17 -5.58
N PHE A 132 -4.89 -7.34 -6.55
CA PHE A 132 -5.12 -7.56 -7.97
C PHE A 132 -4.20 -8.64 -8.60
N SER A 133 -3.29 -9.26 -7.83
CA SER A 133 -2.47 -10.36 -8.35
C SER A 133 -3.31 -11.56 -8.79
N GLY A 134 -4.50 -11.76 -8.18
CA GLY A 134 -5.34 -12.96 -8.36
C GLY A 134 -4.71 -14.26 -7.82
N ILE A 135 -3.48 -14.19 -7.32
CA ILE A 135 -2.70 -15.32 -6.82
C ILE A 135 -2.67 -15.30 -5.30
N TYR A 136 -2.29 -14.16 -4.73
CA TYR A 136 -2.11 -13.94 -3.31
C TYR A 136 -2.45 -12.49 -2.97
N ASN A 137 -2.93 -12.22 -1.75
CA ASN A 137 -3.12 -10.85 -1.28
C ASN A 137 -2.12 -10.59 -0.15
N GLY A 138 -1.19 -9.68 -0.39
CA GLY A 138 -0.21 -9.25 0.60
C GLY A 138 -0.83 -8.23 1.55
N LEU A 139 -0.39 -8.27 2.80
CA LEU A 139 -1.01 -7.54 3.90
C LEU A 139 -0.37 -6.17 4.15
N ARG A 140 0.83 -5.89 3.60
CA ARG A 140 1.59 -4.67 3.94
C ARG A 140 0.83 -3.38 3.63
N ASP A 141 0.16 -3.33 2.49
CA ASP A 141 -0.60 -2.14 2.07
C ASP A 141 -1.80 -1.91 3.00
N ASP A 142 -2.53 -2.98 3.33
CA ASP A 142 -3.72 -2.95 4.20
C ASP A 142 -3.37 -2.54 5.63
N LEU A 143 -2.20 -2.96 6.14
CA LEU A 143 -1.74 -2.62 7.50
C LEU A 143 -1.62 -1.11 7.74
N VAL A 144 -1.27 -0.33 6.71
CA VAL A 144 -1.26 1.14 6.81
C VAL A 144 -2.66 1.66 7.13
N TYR A 145 -3.68 1.12 6.45
CA TYR A 145 -5.07 1.50 6.67
C TYR A 145 -5.60 0.98 8.01
N GLU A 146 -5.18 -0.20 8.46
CA GLU A 146 -5.55 -0.72 9.77
C GLU A 146 -5.06 0.18 10.91
N VAL A 147 -3.87 0.76 10.80
CA VAL A 147 -3.40 1.79 11.76
C VAL A 147 -4.32 3.01 11.74
N ILE A 148 -4.72 3.50 10.56
CA ILE A 148 -5.60 4.65 10.41
C ILE A 148 -6.97 4.40 11.06
N PHE A 149 -7.57 3.24 10.81
CA PHE A 149 -8.87 2.88 11.38
C PHE A 149 -8.80 2.70 12.89
N LEU A 150 -7.74 2.07 13.40
CA LEU A 150 -7.52 1.92 14.84
C LEU A 150 -7.28 3.27 15.50
N LEU A 151 -6.50 4.18 14.90
CA LEU A 151 -6.29 5.53 15.41
C LEU A 151 -7.61 6.30 15.54
N ASN A 152 -8.42 6.27 14.48
CA ASN A 152 -9.70 6.97 14.44
C ASN A 152 -10.71 6.45 15.47
N SER A 153 -10.81 5.12 15.63
CA SER A 153 -11.83 4.49 16.46
C SER A 153 -11.40 4.30 17.92
N LYS A 154 -10.14 3.94 18.16
CA LYS A 154 -9.62 3.42 19.44
C LYS A 154 -8.25 3.97 19.84
N GLY A 155 -7.66 4.85 19.03
CA GLY A 155 -6.35 5.47 19.29
C GLY A 155 -6.39 6.65 20.24
N TRP A 156 -7.52 6.86 20.91
CA TRP A 156 -7.76 7.92 21.88
C TRP A 156 -8.67 7.39 22.99
N LYS A 157 -8.62 8.04 24.15
CA LYS A 157 -9.42 7.66 25.31
C LYS A 157 -9.99 8.87 26.02
N ASP A 158 -11.19 8.73 26.56
CA ASP A 158 -11.82 9.66 27.46
C ASP A 158 -11.34 9.47 28.90
N LYS A 159 -11.90 10.24 29.84
CA LYS A 159 -11.57 10.17 31.27
C LYS A 159 -11.80 8.80 31.89
N GLU A 160 -12.70 8.00 31.32
CA GLU A 160 -13.03 6.65 31.80
C GLU A 160 -12.13 5.59 31.15
N GLY A 161 -11.26 5.99 30.22
CA GLY A 161 -10.37 5.09 29.48
C GLY A 161 -11.01 4.47 28.24
N ASN A 162 -12.23 4.89 27.88
CA ASN A 162 -12.99 4.38 26.73
C ASN A 162 -12.87 5.31 25.53
N SER A 163 -13.31 4.88 24.34
CA SER A 163 -13.33 5.72 23.13
C SER A 163 -14.77 6.14 22.76
N TYR A 164 -15.54 6.66 23.75
CA TYR A 164 -16.93 7.06 23.55
C TYR A 164 -17.10 8.58 23.43
N GLN A 165 -16.51 9.36 24.34
CA GLN A 165 -16.68 10.82 24.35
C GLN A 165 -15.71 11.51 23.39
N ASN A 166 -16.01 11.59 22.10
CA ASN A 166 -15.10 12.16 21.11
C ASN A 166 -15.01 13.70 21.15
N ILE A 167 -14.58 14.30 22.27
CA ILE A 167 -14.27 15.73 22.36
C ILE A 167 -12.82 16.01 21.95
N ASP A 168 -12.54 17.25 21.53
CA ASP A 168 -11.26 17.67 20.94
C ASP A 168 -10.06 17.37 21.85
N ASP A 169 -10.19 17.56 23.16
CA ASP A 169 -9.13 17.26 24.14
C ASP A 169 -8.69 15.79 24.10
N TYR A 170 -9.64 14.86 24.03
CA TYR A 170 -9.34 13.43 24.06
C TYR A 170 -8.81 12.93 22.72
N ILE A 171 -9.42 13.37 21.61
CA ILE A 171 -8.96 12.95 20.27
C ILE A 171 -7.62 13.58 19.90
N SER A 172 -7.16 14.63 20.58
CA SER A 172 -5.83 15.22 20.38
C SER A 172 -4.69 14.21 20.54
N LEU A 173 -4.90 13.13 21.31
CA LEU A 173 -3.96 12.01 21.45
C LEU A 173 -3.57 11.39 20.11
N ILE A 174 -4.47 11.38 19.13
CA ILE A 174 -4.20 10.83 17.79
C ILE A 174 -3.06 11.61 17.13
N ALA A 175 -3.18 12.94 17.02
CA ALA A 175 -2.15 13.78 16.43
C ALA A 175 -0.84 13.70 17.23
N LYS A 176 -0.91 13.76 18.57
CA LYS A 176 0.28 13.62 19.42
C LYS A 176 1.03 12.30 19.17
N ARG A 177 0.31 11.20 18.98
CA ARG A 177 0.91 9.90 18.65
C ARG A 177 1.50 9.86 17.24
N ILE A 178 0.84 10.47 16.26
CA ILE A 178 1.37 10.55 14.88
C ILE A 178 2.68 11.33 14.85
N PHE A 179 2.71 12.49 15.52
CA PHE A 179 3.85 13.41 15.55
C PHE A 179 4.91 13.06 16.61
N GLY A 180 4.62 12.14 17.53
CA GLY A 180 5.53 11.75 18.61
C GLY A 180 5.70 12.81 19.70
N GLU A 181 4.61 13.46 20.11
CA GLU A 181 4.60 14.45 21.19
C GLU A 181 4.20 13.81 22.55
N ASP A 182 4.53 14.50 23.65
CA ASP A 182 4.24 14.11 25.03
C ASP A 182 4.67 12.66 25.37
N GLU A 183 3.74 11.80 25.76
CA GLU A 183 3.97 10.40 26.12
C GLU A 183 4.48 9.54 24.94
N TYR A 184 4.36 10.05 23.71
CA TYR A 184 4.83 9.40 22.48
C TYR A 184 6.17 9.95 22.00
N SER A 185 6.92 10.67 22.83
CA SER A 185 8.25 11.17 22.47
C SER A 185 9.18 10.05 21.99
N ASN A 186 9.79 10.24 20.81
CA ASN A 186 10.60 9.24 20.08
C ASN A 186 9.84 7.98 19.63
N LYS A 187 8.50 8.00 19.71
CA LYS A 187 7.60 6.91 19.28
C LYS A 187 6.53 7.43 18.31
N GLY A 188 6.85 8.49 17.57
CA GLY A 188 5.95 9.02 16.55
C GLY A 188 5.72 7.98 15.45
N ILE A 189 4.46 7.70 15.15
CA ILE A 189 4.10 6.72 14.11
C ILE A 189 4.74 7.09 12.77
N PHE A 190 4.71 8.38 12.42
CA PHE A 190 5.26 8.84 11.16
C PHE A 190 6.79 8.69 11.11
N ASP A 191 7.47 8.98 12.22
CA ASP A 191 8.93 8.81 12.35
C ASP A 191 9.36 7.36 12.22
N ALA A 192 8.57 6.44 12.75
CA ALA A 192 8.83 5.01 12.62
C ALA A 192 8.75 4.53 11.16
N PHE A 193 7.82 5.06 10.35
CA PHE A 193 7.75 4.71 8.92
C PHE A 193 8.93 5.28 8.11
N ILE A 194 9.32 6.53 8.35
CA ILE A 194 10.40 7.19 7.59
C ILE A 194 11.81 6.90 8.13
N ASN A 195 11.95 5.92 9.02
CA ASN A 195 13.26 5.49 9.50
C ASN A 195 14.16 5.09 8.32
N ALA A 196 15.39 5.63 8.30
CA ALA A 196 16.36 5.41 7.23
C ALA A 196 16.65 3.92 6.96
N GLU A 197 16.59 3.06 7.99
CA GLU A 197 16.77 1.60 7.85
C GLU A 197 15.69 0.94 6.98
N ARG A 198 14.51 1.57 6.83
CA ARG A 198 13.42 1.08 5.97
C ARG A 198 13.56 1.51 4.51
N GLY A 199 14.53 2.37 4.20
CA GLY A 199 14.86 2.80 2.84
C GLY A 199 13.65 3.31 2.05
N ILE A 200 13.61 3.01 0.75
CA ILE A 200 12.53 3.46 -0.15
C ILE A 200 11.15 2.91 0.25
N LEU A 201 11.09 1.72 0.85
CA LEU A 201 9.83 1.10 1.25
C LEU A 201 9.24 1.76 2.51
N GLY A 202 10.07 2.28 3.42
CA GLY A 202 9.58 3.11 4.53
C GLY A 202 8.97 4.42 4.05
N ILE A 203 9.58 5.05 3.04
CA ILE A 203 9.03 6.26 2.40
C ILE A 203 7.71 5.94 1.70
N LEU A 204 7.60 4.78 1.04
CA LEU A 204 6.35 4.29 0.46
C LEU A 204 5.26 4.15 1.53
N ASP A 205 5.53 3.42 2.62
CA ASP A 205 4.57 3.21 3.72
C ASP A 205 4.12 4.56 4.32
N ALA A 206 5.07 5.47 4.59
CA ALA A 206 4.78 6.80 5.12
C ALA A 206 3.95 7.66 4.16
N SER A 207 4.22 7.58 2.86
CA SER A 207 3.46 8.34 1.85
C SER A 207 2.01 7.84 1.73
N ARG A 208 1.78 6.54 1.86
CA ARG A 208 0.44 5.93 1.90
C ARG A 208 -0.28 6.31 3.18
N PHE A 209 0.41 6.25 4.32
CA PHE A 209 -0.12 6.69 5.60
C PHE A 209 -0.57 8.15 5.55
N LEU A 210 0.28 9.03 5.02
CA LEU A 210 -0.04 10.45 4.83
C LEU A 210 -1.25 10.66 3.92
N SER A 211 -1.34 9.90 2.82
CA SER A 211 -2.49 9.97 1.90
C SER A 211 -3.79 9.54 2.60
N ALA A 212 -3.72 8.51 3.45
CA ALA A 212 -4.87 8.03 4.23
C ALA A 212 -5.26 8.98 5.38
N CYS A 213 -4.33 9.81 5.85
CA CYS A 213 -4.62 10.90 6.79
C CYS A 213 -5.34 12.10 6.14
N ASP A 214 -5.46 12.15 4.82
CA ASP A 214 -6.16 13.24 4.14
C ASP A 214 -7.68 12.99 4.05
N ARG A 215 -8.44 14.08 4.14
CA ARG A 215 -9.91 14.10 4.23
C ARG A 215 -10.58 13.86 2.88
N SER A 216 -9.84 13.96 1.77
CA SER A 216 -10.39 13.93 0.41
C SER A 216 -11.04 12.60 -0.01
N GLY A 217 -10.86 11.52 0.76
CA GLY A 217 -11.27 10.16 0.33
C GLY A 217 -12.28 9.39 1.19
N SER A 218 -12.58 9.75 2.45
CA SER A 218 -13.51 8.94 3.27
C SER A 218 -14.26 9.74 4.34
N SER A 219 -15.55 9.48 4.52
CA SER A 219 -16.39 10.10 5.56
C SER A 219 -16.15 9.54 6.97
N ASP A 220 -15.45 8.42 7.08
CA ASP A 220 -15.54 7.54 8.26
C ASP A 220 -14.38 7.75 9.26
N ASN A 221 -13.34 8.51 8.87
CA ASN A 221 -12.17 8.80 9.70
C ASN A 221 -12.24 10.17 10.43
N TRP A 222 -13.43 10.54 10.90
CA TRP A 222 -13.72 11.89 11.42
C TRP A 222 -12.88 12.31 12.63
N ASN A 223 -12.58 11.40 13.57
CA ASN A 223 -11.78 11.73 14.75
C ASN A 223 -10.33 12.00 14.36
N LEU A 224 -9.78 11.19 13.45
CA LEU A 224 -8.43 11.39 12.92
C LEU A 224 -8.32 12.78 12.26
N TYR A 225 -9.21 13.09 11.32
CA TYR A 225 -9.15 14.37 10.60
C TYR A 225 -9.32 15.56 11.52
N ARG A 226 -10.28 15.52 12.45
CA ARG A 226 -10.48 16.62 13.40
C ARG A 226 -9.29 16.80 14.33
N SER A 227 -8.65 15.71 14.74
CA SER A 227 -7.43 15.76 15.56
C SER A 227 -6.28 16.43 14.81
N LEU A 228 -6.05 16.02 13.56
CA LEU A 228 -5.02 16.59 12.69
C LEU A 228 -5.31 18.06 12.31
N ASP A 229 -6.57 18.42 12.06
CA ASP A 229 -6.98 19.80 11.76
C ASP A 229 -6.76 20.71 12.97
N ASN A 230 -7.14 20.26 14.17
CA ASN A 230 -6.95 21.02 15.40
C ASN A 230 -5.47 21.18 15.76
N TYR A 231 -4.69 20.10 15.61
CA TYR A 231 -3.24 20.14 15.76
C TYR A 231 -2.61 21.15 14.78
N GLY A 232 -3.04 21.12 13.52
CA GLY A 232 -2.56 22.06 12.52
C GLY A 232 -2.85 23.53 12.89
N LYS A 233 -4.08 23.82 13.36
CA LYS A 233 -4.44 25.16 13.86
C LYS A 233 -3.54 25.59 15.03
N GLU A 234 -3.26 24.71 15.97
CA GLU A 234 -2.36 24.97 17.11
C GLU A 234 -0.95 25.31 16.63
N LYS A 235 -0.39 24.51 15.72
CA LYS A 235 0.95 24.71 15.15
C LYS A 235 1.01 25.79 14.06
N LYS A 236 -0.12 26.42 13.72
CA LYS A 236 -0.27 27.41 12.64
C LYS A 236 0.26 26.89 11.28
N SER A 237 0.06 25.61 11.01
CA SER A 237 0.42 24.95 9.75
C SER A 237 -0.54 23.79 9.47
N ASN A 238 -0.59 23.31 8.24
CA ASN A 238 -1.43 22.16 7.90
C ASN A 238 -0.69 20.85 8.25
N SER A 239 -1.35 19.90 8.92
CA SER A 239 -0.75 18.60 9.27
C SER A 239 -0.26 17.81 8.05
N LYS A 240 -1.00 17.82 6.92
CA LYS A 240 -0.56 17.24 5.62
C LYS A 240 0.74 17.88 5.16
N ARG A 241 0.86 19.21 5.30
CA ARG A 241 2.08 19.94 4.97
C ARG A 241 3.26 19.54 5.85
N MET A 242 3.07 19.53 7.17
CA MET A 242 4.12 19.19 8.12
C MET A 242 4.69 17.78 7.86
N LEU A 243 3.81 16.80 7.65
CA LEU A 243 4.20 15.43 7.35
C LEU A 243 4.78 15.30 5.93
N GLY A 244 4.20 15.97 4.93
CA GLY A 244 4.67 15.95 3.55
C GLY A 244 6.07 16.56 3.38
N GLN A 245 6.34 17.70 4.00
CA GLN A 245 7.66 18.34 4.01
C GLN A 245 8.68 17.46 4.73
N LYS A 246 8.31 16.87 5.87
CA LYS A 246 9.17 15.93 6.61
C LYS A 246 9.52 14.70 5.78
N LEU A 247 8.54 14.11 5.09
CA LEU A 247 8.75 12.97 4.20
C LEU A 247 9.68 13.33 3.03
N PHE A 248 9.44 14.48 2.40
CA PHE A 248 10.27 14.95 1.30
C PHE A 248 11.70 15.25 1.75
N ALA A 249 11.90 15.81 2.94
CA ALA A 249 13.23 16.06 3.49
C ALA A 249 14.03 14.74 3.63
N VAL A 250 13.39 13.66 4.10
CA VAL A 250 14.02 12.33 4.16
C VAL A 250 14.36 11.83 2.75
N PHE A 251 13.41 11.88 1.80
CA PHE A 251 13.66 11.47 0.42
C PHE A 251 14.80 12.28 -0.23
N LYS A 252 14.80 13.59 -0.05
CA LYS A 252 15.82 14.51 -0.56
C LYS A 252 17.19 14.18 0.01
N ASN A 253 17.29 13.93 1.31
CA ASN A 253 18.56 13.57 1.95
C ASN A 253 19.08 12.20 1.49
N GLU A 254 18.19 11.23 1.33
CA GLU A 254 18.60 9.87 0.95
C GLU A 254 18.93 9.70 -0.52
N TYR A 255 18.26 10.42 -1.43
CA TYR A 255 18.42 10.19 -2.86
C TYR A 255 18.92 11.41 -3.63
N ILE A 256 18.25 12.56 -3.49
CA ILE A 256 18.54 13.76 -4.30
C ILE A 256 19.93 14.30 -3.96
N ASN A 257 20.19 14.56 -2.68
CA ASN A 257 21.46 15.13 -2.22
C ASN A 257 22.66 14.18 -2.47
N LYS A 258 22.40 12.86 -2.43
CA LYS A 258 23.41 11.82 -2.70
C LYS A 258 23.55 11.53 -4.20
N ASN A 259 22.78 12.16 -5.08
CA ASN A 259 22.73 11.89 -6.53
C ASN A 259 22.51 10.41 -6.88
N LEU A 260 21.76 9.68 -6.06
CA LEU A 260 21.44 8.27 -6.31
C LEU A 260 20.19 8.18 -7.19
N ASN A 261 20.10 7.18 -8.05
CA ASN A 261 18.89 6.93 -8.84
C ASN A 261 17.91 6.08 -8.02
N PHE A 262 16.81 6.68 -7.54
CA PHE A 262 15.85 5.93 -6.72
C PHE A 262 15.07 4.87 -7.53
N LEU A 263 14.90 5.06 -8.85
CA LEU A 263 14.25 4.06 -9.72
C LEU A 263 15.14 2.83 -9.88
N GLU A 264 16.45 3.03 -10.00
CA GLU A 264 17.42 1.94 -9.92
C GLU A 264 17.35 1.24 -8.56
N LYS A 265 17.24 2.00 -7.46
CA LYS A 265 17.12 1.40 -6.13
C LYS A 265 15.86 0.52 -5.98
N ILE A 266 14.74 0.92 -6.59
CA ILE A 266 13.52 0.10 -6.66
C ILE A 266 13.76 -1.17 -7.48
N GLU A 267 14.41 -1.07 -8.63
CA GLU A 267 14.76 -2.24 -9.45
C GLU A 267 15.68 -3.24 -8.72
N GLN A 268 16.52 -2.75 -7.81
CA GLN A 268 17.42 -3.57 -7.00
C GLN A 268 16.79 -4.17 -5.74
N LEU A 269 15.51 -3.87 -5.44
CA LEU A 269 14.83 -4.49 -4.30
C LEU A 269 14.80 -6.01 -4.45
N SER A 270 15.24 -6.67 -3.38
CA SER A 270 15.25 -8.12 -3.23
C SER A 270 13.86 -8.69 -2.97
N GLU A 271 13.69 -9.99 -3.18
CA GLU A 271 12.43 -10.68 -2.86
C GLU A 271 12.13 -10.61 -1.35
N GLU A 272 13.16 -10.66 -0.51
CA GLU A 272 13.06 -10.52 0.94
C GLU A 272 12.51 -9.14 1.34
N GLU A 273 12.96 -8.07 0.70
CA GLU A 273 12.46 -6.72 0.98
C GLU A 273 11.00 -6.53 0.55
N LEU A 274 10.59 -7.20 -0.54
CA LEU A 274 9.24 -7.09 -1.10
C LEU A 274 8.22 -8.00 -0.41
N LEU A 275 8.63 -9.20 0.02
CA LEU A 275 7.76 -10.24 0.56
C LEU A 275 7.89 -10.44 2.07
N GLY A 276 8.93 -9.88 2.69
CA GLY A 276 9.19 -10.01 4.12
C GLY A 276 9.37 -11.47 4.54
N ASP A 277 8.86 -11.80 5.73
CA ASP A 277 9.01 -13.12 6.34
C ASP A 277 8.21 -14.19 5.56
N PHE A 278 7.17 -13.81 4.82
CA PHE A 278 6.25 -14.73 4.13
C PHE A 278 6.72 -15.18 2.74
N LYS A 279 7.94 -14.76 2.34
CA LYS A 279 8.52 -15.05 1.02
C LYS A 279 8.34 -16.50 0.58
N ASP A 280 8.76 -17.46 1.41
CA ASP A 280 8.77 -18.88 1.04
C ASP A 280 7.36 -19.44 0.80
N TYR A 281 6.38 -19.00 1.59
CA TYR A 281 4.98 -19.38 1.40
C TYR A 281 4.44 -18.84 0.07
N ILE A 282 4.71 -17.56 -0.21
CA ILE A 282 4.23 -16.88 -1.41
C ILE A 282 4.84 -17.50 -2.66
N LEU A 283 6.15 -17.76 -2.68
CA LEU A 283 6.83 -18.42 -3.80
C LEU A 283 6.23 -19.81 -4.09
N LYS A 284 5.89 -20.56 -3.04
CA LYS A 284 5.21 -21.85 -3.16
C LYS A 284 3.82 -21.70 -3.79
N GLU A 285 3.06 -20.67 -3.43
CA GLU A 285 1.74 -20.39 -4.01
C GLU A 285 1.81 -20.02 -5.49
N PHE A 286 2.76 -19.17 -5.89
CA PHE A 286 3.00 -18.86 -7.31
C PHE A 286 3.36 -20.10 -8.12
N LYS A 287 4.25 -20.94 -7.58
CA LYS A 287 4.61 -22.22 -8.20
C LYS A 287 3.41 -23.17 -8.30
N ARG A 288 2.60 -23.27 -7.24
CA ARG A 288 1.40 -24.12 -7.21
C ARG A 288 0.36 -23.70 -8.25
N LYS A 289 0.21 -22.40 -8.48
CA LYS A 289 -0.72 -21.84 -9.48
C LYS A 289 -0.13 -21.72 -10.88
N ASN A 290 1.13 -22.14 -11.09
CA ASN A 290 1.86 -21.99 -12.35
C ASN A 290 1.84 -20.54 -12.89
N ALA A 291 1.96 -19.57 -11.98
CA ALA A 291 1.96 -18.14 -12.28
C ALA A 291 3.38 -17.59 -12.29
N SER A 292 3.64 -16.56 -13.11
CA SER A 292 4.95 -15.93 -13.21
C SER A 292 5.19 -14.99 -12.02
N PHE A 293 6.11 -15.38 -11.15
CA PHE A 293 6.53 -14.55 -10.01
C PHE A 293 7.30 -13.30 -10.45
N ASP A 294 8.20 -13.41 -11.43
CA ASP A 294 8.97 -12.27 -11.97
C ASP A 294 8.08 -11.17 -12.53
N SER A 295 6.97 -11.56 -13.16
CA SER A 295 5.98 -10.60 -13.66
C SER A 295 5.33 -9.83 -12.52
N GLU A 296 5.07 -10.48 -11.40
CA GLU A 296 4.45 -9.87 -10.22
C GLU A 296 5.43 -8.93 -9.52
N VAL A 297 6.68 -9.34 -9.35
CA VAL A 297 7.75 -8.47 -8.83
C VAL A 297 7.88 -7.20 -9.68
N SER A 298 7.80 -7.34 -11.00
CA SER A 298 7.84 -6.20 -11.93
C SER A 298 6.64 -5.26 -11.79
N LYS A 299 5.43 -5.79 -11.52
CA LYS A 299 4.25 -4.97 -11.21
C LYS A 299 4.42 -4.20 -9.89
N ILE A 300 4.93 -4.86 -8.85
CA ILE A 300 5.20 -4.22 -7.55
C ILE A 300 6.17 -3.05 -7.76
N LYS A 301 7.31 -3.29 -8.42
CA LYS A 301 8.33 -2.26 -8.69
C LYS A 301 7.77 -1.08 -9.49
N SER A 302 7.01 -1.36 -10.55
CA SER A 302 6.35 -0.32 -11.35
C SER A 302 5.32 0.47 -10.52
N SER A 303 4.57 -0.20 -9.65
CA SER A 303 3.61 0.43 -8.73
C SER A 303 4.29 1.35 -7.72
N ILE A 304 5.41 0.93 -7.14
CA ILE A 304 6.21 1.76 -6.22
C ILE A 304 6.70 3.02 -6.95
N ALA A 305 7.31 2.87 -8.13
CA ALA A 305 7.80 4.00 -8.92
C ALA A 305 6.66 4.96 -9.30
N GLY A 306 5.52 4.42 -9.75
CA GLY A 306 4.33 5.18 -10.11
C GLY A 306 3.77 5.97 -8.93
N HIS A 307 3.61 5.33 -7.77
CA HIS A 307 3.12 5.98 -6.54
C HIS A 307 4.05 7.10 -6.08
N MET A 308 5.35 6.85 -6.04
CA MET A 308 6.33 7.85 -5.62
C MET A 308 6.32 9.09 -6.53
N LEU A 309 6.20 8.89 -7.85
CA LEU A 309 6.12 9.99 -8.81
C LEU A 309 4.77 10.70 -8.78
N TYR A 310 3.68 9.98 -8.50
CA TYR A 310 2.40 10.61 -8.23
C TYR A 310 2.49 11.55 -7.01
N GLN A 311 3.05 11.06 -5.90
CA GLN A 311 3.13 11.82 -4.65
C GLN A 311 4.05 13.04 -4.74
N PHE A 312 5.24 12.88 -5.30
CA PHE A 312 6.26 13.93 -5.28
C PHE A 312 6.33 14.75 -6.58
N GLY A 313 6.00 14.14 -7.72
CA GLY A 313 6.20 14.75 -9.04
C GLY A 313 5.04 15.61 -9.53
N ARG A 314 3.84 15.49 -8.92
CA ARG A 314 2.65 16.21 -9.36
C ARG A 314 2.22 17.33 -8.42
N THR A 315 1.43 18.26 -8.95
CA THR A 315 0.90 19.43 -8.22
C THR A 315 -0.61 19.34 -7.95
N ASP A 316 -1.27 18.24 -8.30
CA ASP A 316 -2.72 18.02 -8.13
C ASP A 316 -3.04 17.21 -6.87
N ASP A 317 -3.22 17.92 -5.73
CA ASP A 317 -3.55 17.35 -4.41
C ASP A 317 -2.52 16.35 -3.84
N ALA A 318 -1.30 16.37 -4.38
CA ALA A 318 -0.16 15.56 -3.96
C ALA A 318 0.85 16.36 -3.10
N ILE A 319 1.80 15.65 -2.47
CA ILE A 319 2.91 16.27 -1.71
C ILE A 319 3.72 17.23 -2.59
N GLY A 320 3.83 16.93 -3.89
CA GLY A 320 4.55 17.75 -4.85
C GLY A 320 4.04 19.19 -5.01
N MET A 321 2.78 19.48 -4.62
CA MET A 321 2.20 20.83 -4.60
C MET A 321 2.83 21.73 -3.52
N LEU A 322 3.37 21.15 -2.45
CA LEU A 322 3.90 21.89 -1.33
C LEU A 322 5.24 22.55 -1.67
N ASN A 323 5.56 23.64 -0.97
CA ASN A 323 6.94 24.14 -0.89
C ASN A 323 7.83 23.21 -0.06
N ILE A 324 9.15 23.27 -0.30
CA ILE A 324 10.12 22.47 0.47
C ILE A 324 10.07 22.86 1.96
N GLU A 325 9.94 24.16 2.23
CA GLU A 325 9.76 24.74 3.56
C GLU A 325 8.75 25.89 3.51
N GLY A 326 8.18 26.26 4.67
CA GLY A 326 7.20 27.34 4.78
C GLY A 326 5.78 26.89 4.43
N ASN A 327 4.87 27.85 4.23
CA ASN A 327 3.42 27.61 4.20
C ASN A 327 2.76 27.81 2.81
N ASP A 328 3.55 28.01 1.76
CA ASP A 328 3.05 28.25 0.40
C ASP A 328 2.91 26.92 -0.39
N ASP A 329 2.02 26.93 -1.38
CA ASP A 329 1.76 25.82 -2.31
C ASP A 329 2.10 26.21 -3.75
N LYS A 330 3.40 26.37 -4.01
CA LYS A 330 3.93 26.77 -5.32
C LYS A 330 4.57 25.62 -6.08
N GLY A 331 4.45 24.39 -5.57
CA GLY A 331 4.95 23.19 -6.24
C GLY A 331 6.47 23.03 -6.22
N GLU A 332 7.19 23.61 -5.25
CA GLU A 332 8.66 23.54 -5.22
C GLU A 332 9.17 22.10 -5.07
N ILE A 333 8.46 21.24 -4.34
CA ILE A 333 8.80 19.82 -4.22
C ILE A 333 8.73 19.15 -5.60
N SER A 334 7.63 19.33 -6.34
CA SER A 334 7.51 18.80 -7.71
C SER A 334 8.61 19.33 -8.63
N GLY A 335 8.91 20.62 -8.55
CA GLY A 335 9.98 21.25 -9.34
C GLY A 335 11.35 20.65 -9.05
N GLU A 336 11.68 20.41 -7.77
CA GLU A 336 12.94 19.77 -7.37
C GLU A 336 13.02 18.31 -7.86
N ILE A 337 11.93 17.56 -7.71
CA ILE A 337 11.83 16.15 -8.12
C ILE A 337 11.98 16.01 -9.63
N GLN A 338 11.29 16.83 -10.40
CA GLN A 338 11.35 16.81 -11.86
C GLN A 338 12.76 17.15 -12.36
N LYS A 339 13.43 18.16 -11.77
CA LYS A 339 14.84 18.46 -12.08
C LYS A 339 15.74 17.28 -11.74
N TYR A 340 15.57 16.69 -10.57
CA TYR A 340 16.34 15.52 -10.13
C TYR A 340 16.13 14.31 -11.06
N LEU A 341 14.92 14.06 -11.54
CA LEU A 341 14.62 12.99 -12.49
C LEU A 341 15.43 13.16 -13.78
N PHE A 342 15.41 14.32 -14.42
CA PHE A 342 16.13 14.53 -15.67
C PHE A 342 17.65 14.67 -15.48
N ASN A 343 18.12 15.20 -14.35
CA ASN A 343 19.55 15.41 -14.09
C ASN A 343 20.26 14.17 -13.53
N VAL A 344 19.53 13.24 -12.93
CA VAL A 344 20.06 12.04 -12.28
C VAL A 344 19.44 10.78 -12.85
N CYS A 345 18.13 10.57 -12.64
CA CYS A 345 17.49 9.26 -12.88
C CYS A 345 17.38 8.88 -14.36
N PHE A 346 17.15 9.87 -15.21
CA PHE A 346 17.00 9.70 -16.67
C PHE A 346 18.22 10.20 -17.43
N ASN A 347 19.28 10.60 -16.74
CA ASN A 347 20.41 11.24 -17.39
C ASN A 347 21.26 10.23 -18.18
N ILE A 348 21.07 10.23 -19.51
CA ILE A 348 21.79 9.32 -20.42
C ILE A 348 23.27 9.68 -20.64
N GLU A 349 23.69 10.89 -20.25
CA GLU A 349 25.10 11.29 -20.30
C GLU A 349 25.90 10.69 -19.14
N LYS A 350 25.23 10.41 -18.01
CA LYS A 350 25.81 9.66 -16.89
C LYS A 350 25.87 8.16 -17.21
N ASP A 351 24.76 7.60 -17.68
CA ASP A 351 24.68 6.22 -18.12
C ASP A 351 23.55 6.09 -19.16
N ILE A 352 23.85 5.58 -20.35
CA ILE A 352 22.86 5.38 -21.42
C ILE A 352 21.71 4.45 -20.97
N ALA A 353 21.96 3.51 -20.06
CA ALA A 353 20.95 2.61 -19.53
C ALA A 353 19.83 3.35 -18.76
N ASN A 354 20.09 4.57 -18.27
CA ASN A 354 19.09 5.39 -17.58
C ASN A 354 17.87 5.72 -18.45
N CYS A 355 17.99 5.64 -19.79
CA CYS A 355 16.84 5.81 -20.66
C CYS A 355 15.76 4.75 -20.42
N ARG A 356 16.11 3.57 -19.91
CA ARG A 356 15.14 2.51 -19.59
C ARG A 356 14.21 2.94 -18.46
N TYR A 357 14.70 3.65 -17.44
CA TYR A 357 13.85 4.16 -16.36
C TYR A 357 12.85 5.18 -16.88
N PHE A 358 13.29 6.07 -17.77
CA PHE A 358 12.43 7.06 -18.42
C PHE A 358 11.33 6.39 -19.24
N ILE A 359 11.71 5.46 -20.12
CA ILE A 359 10.77 4.80 -21.02
C ILE A 359 9.84 3.84 -20.29
N ASN A 360 10.35 3.05 -19.35
CA ASN A 360 9.50 2.15 -18.56
C ASN A 360 8.48 2.93 -17.74
N TYR A 361 8.86 4.08 -17.17
CA TYR A 361 7.91 4.92 -16.46
C TYR A 361 6.79 5.42 -17.39
N LEU A 362 7.14 5.90 -18.59
CA LEU A 362 6.15 6.38 -19.56
C LEU A 362 5.24 5.25 -20.05
N LEU A 363 5.80 4.08 -20.35
CA LEU A 363 5.05 2.88 -20.75
C LEU A 363 4.12 2.39 -19.64
N ALA A 364 4.51 2.51 -18.37
CA ALA A 364 3.67 2.19 -17.22
C ALA A 364 2.61 3.28 -16.94
N SER A 365 2.70 4.44 -17.58
CA SER A 365 1.82 5.61 -17.39
C SER A 365 0.87 5.83 -18.57
N PHE A 366 0.66 4.83 -19.44
CA PHE A 366 -0.39 4.91 -20.46
C PHE A 366 -1.75 5.09 -19.80
N SER A 367 -2.59 5.83 -20.50
CA SER A 367 -3.90 6.23 -19.99
C SER A 367 -5.00 5.47 -20.69
N TRP A 368 -6.04 5.16 -19.93
CA TRP A 368 -7.18 4.43 -20.42
C TRP A 368 -8.08 5.36 -21.22
N VAL A 369 -8.31 5.05 -22.50
CA VAL A 369 -9.20 5.82 -23.37
C VAL A 369 -10.38 4.95 -23.79
N HIS A 370 -11.59 5.47 -23.59
CA HIS A 370 -12.82 4.87 -24.07
C HIS A 370 -13.03 5.22 -25.54
N GLU A 371 -12.72 4.29 -26.45
CA GLU A 371 -13.12 4.41 -27.85
C GLU A 371 -14.37 3.59 -28.15
N ILE A 372 -15.14 4.03 -29.15
CA ILE A 372 -16.43 3.45 -29.57
C ILE A 372 -16.30 2.00 -30.07
N ARG A 373 -15.07 1.49 -30.29
CA ARG A 373 -14.79 0.14 -30.80
C ARG A 373 -13.80 -0.68 -29.95
N GLY A 374 -13.41 -0.20 -28.77
CA GLY A 374 -12.50 -0.94 -27.89
C GLY A 374 -11.98 -0.10 -26.72
N THR A 375 -11.43 -0.79 -25.72
CA THR A 375 -10.71 -0.20 -24.59
C THR A 375 -9.22 -0.49 -24.75
N GLU A 376 -8.39 0.54 -24.89
CA GLU A 376 -6.93 0.41 -24.99
C GLU A 376 -6.25 1.41 -24.05
N TYR A 377 -5.08 1.03 -23.54
CA TYR A 377 -4.16 1.92 -22.84
C TYR A 377 -3.23 2.54 -23.87
N VAL A 378 -3.20 3.87 -23.96
CA VAL A 378 -2.42 4.60 -24.98
C VAL A 378 -1.56 5.69 -24.34
N PRO A 379 -0.42 6.06 -24.95
CA PRO A 379 0.38 7.18 -24.50
C PRO A 379 -0.39 8.49 -24.75
N LEU A 380 -0.45 9.36 -23.74
CA LEU A 380 -1.04 10.69 -23.87
C LEU A 380 -0.08 11.73 -23.31
N ILE A 381 0.31 12.71 -24.14
CA ILE A 381 1.25 13.74 -23.70
C ILE A 381 0.69 14.57 -22.53
N SER A 382 -0.62 14.79 -22.49
CA SER A 382 -1.29 15.51 -21.40
C SER A 382 -1.10 14.83 -20.04
N GLU A 383 -0.98 13.51 -20.03
CA GLU A 383 -0.83 12.72 -18.80
C GLU A 383 0.63 12.70 -18.34
N PHE A 384 1.57 12.64 -19.28
CA PHE A 384 3.00 12.80 -18.97
C PHE A 384 3.31 14.20 -18.42
N LYS A 385 2.64 15.24 -18.94
CA LYS A 385 2.75 16.62 -18.45
C LYS A 385 2.23 16.82 -17.01
N LYS A 386 1.43 15.90 -16.47
CA LYS A 386 1.05 15.95 -15.04
C LYS A 386 2.20 15.60 -14.11
N ALA A 387 3.06 14.67 -14.53
CA ALA A 387 4.22 14.22 -13.76
C ALA A 387 5.50 15.00 -14.07
N PHE A 388 5.57 15.61 -15.26
CA PHE A 388 6.75 16.33 -15.74
C PHE A 388 6.40 17.74 -16.19
N ASN A 389 7.23 18.71 -15.81
CA ASN A 389 7.23 20.02 -16.44
C ASN A 389 7.42 19.86 -17.96
N GLU A 390 6.54 20.49 -18.72
CA GLU A 390 6.50 20.41 -20.17
C GLU A 390 7.81 20.83 -20.83
N GLU A 391 8.42 21.93 -20.36
CA GLU A 391 9.66 22.45 -20.91
C GLU A 391 10.83 21.48 -20.66
N LEU A 392 10.92 20.92 -19.45
CA LEU A 392 11.94 19.92 -19.13
C LEU A 392 11.79 18.65 -19.98
N LEU A 393 10.56 18.13 -20.11
CA LEU A 393 10.29 16.95 -20.93
C LEU A 393 10.62 17.20 -22.40
N LYS A 394 10.18 18.33 -22.96
CA LYS A 394 10.47 18.74 -24.34
C LYS A 394 11.96 18.88 -24.58
N ASN A 395 12.67 19.61 -23.73
CA ASN A 395 14.12 19.83 -23.86
C ASN A 395 14.90 18.52 -23.74
N TYR A 396 14.51 17.64 -22.81
CA TYR A 396 15.12 16.32 -22.67
C TYR A 396 14.88 15.45 -23.90
N TRP A 397 13.66 15.41 -24.43
CA TRP A 397 13.34 14.61 -25.62
C TRP A 397 14.07 15.13 -26.85
N LEU A 398 14.02 16.43 -27.14
CA LEU A 398 14.72 17.07 -28.26
C LEU A 398 16.22 16.77 -28.29
N LYS A 399 16.86 16.79 -27.11
CA LYS A 399 18.30 16.56 -26.99
C LYS A 399 18.69 15.09 -27.17
N ASN A 400 17.82 14.15 -26.77
CA ASN A 400 18.22 12.77 -26.53
C ASN A 400 17.46 11.72 -27.35
N SER A 401 16.35 12.07 -28.02
CA SER A 401 15.44 11.13 -28.69
C SER A 401 16.17 10.14 -29.61
N GLU A 402 17.04 10.62 -30.50
CA GLU A 402 17.79 9.77 -31.43
C GLU A 402 18.70 8.75 -30.73
N LYS A 403 19.38 9.18 -29.65
CA LYS A 403 20.23 8.28 -28.85
C LYS A 403 19.40 7.24 -28.12
N ILE A 404 18.27 7.65 -27.56
CA ILE A 404 17.33 6.77 -26.84
C ILE A 404 16.75 5.73 -27.80
N LYS A 405 16.19 6.16 -28.95
CA LYS A 405 15.65 5.27 -30.00
C LYS A 405 16.70 4.26 -30.47
N LYS A 406 17.93 4.72 -30.74
CA LYS A 406 19.03 3.85 -31.17
C LYS A 406 19.45 2.85 -30.09
N TYR A 407 19.47 3.24 -28.83
CA TYR A 407 19.82 2.32 -27.75
C TYR A 407 18.74 1.25 -27.55
N LEU A 408 17.46 1.63 -27.54
CA LEU A 408 16.34 0.73 -27.27
C LEU A 408 16.09 -0.27 -28.39
N THR A 409 16.34 0.11 -29.65
CA THR A 409 16.29 -0.82 -30.79
C THR A 409 17.36 -1.92 -30.71
N GLY A 410 18.40 -1.74 -29.88
CA GLY A 410 19.39 -2.77 -29.58
C GLY A 410 19.00 -3.71 -28.43
N LEU A 411 17.88 -3.47 -27.74
CA LEU A 411 17.40 -4.31 -26.65
C LEU A 411 16.47 -5.42 -27.15
N SER A 412 16.19 -6.39 -26.28
CA SER A 412 15.25 -7.47 -26.58
C SER A 412 13.85 -6.90 -26.84
N ILE A 413 13.26 -7.29 -27.97
CA ILE A 413 11.87 -6.97 -28.33
C ILE A 413 10.86 -7.52 -27.31
N ASP A 414 11.20 -8.61 -26.63
CA ASP A 414 10.36 -9.24 -25.60
C ASP A 414 10.35 -8.48 -24.26
N THR A 415 11.01 -7.32 -24.19
CA THR A 415 11.02 -6.49 -22.98
C THR A 415 9.61 -6.00 -22.68
N LYS A 416 9.11 -6.37 -21.49
CA LYS A 416 7.78 -6.03 -21.01
C LYS A 416 7.84 -5.11 -19.80
N VAL A 417 6.88 -4.19 -19.74
CA VAL A 417 6.62 -3.31 -18.60
C VAL A 417 5.28 -3.72 -18.01
N PHE A 418 5.32 -4.32 -16.83
CA PHE A 418 4.15 -4.87 -16.18
C PHE A 418 3.50 -3.85 -15.24
N THR A 419 2.20 -3.64 -15.39
CA THR A 419 1.37 -2.93 -14.41
C THR A 419 0.25 -3.87 -13.93
N TYR A 420 -0.49 -3.46 -12.90
CA TYR A 420 -1.66 -4.23 -12.46
C TYR A 420 -2.83 -4.17 -13.44
N ASN A 421 -2.87 -3.17 -14.33
CA ASN A 421 -4.00 -2.94 -15.23
C ASN A 421 -3.75 -3.44 -16.66
N TYR A 422 -2.50 -3.39 -17.11
CA TYR A 422 -2.08 -3.81 -18.46
C TYR A 422 -0.58 -4.14 -18.50
N VAL A 423 -0.14 -4.75 -19.59
CA VAL A 423 1.26 -5.00 -19.88
C VAL A 423 1.60 -4.27 -21.17
N ALA A 424 2.55 -3.34 -21.11
CA ALA A 424 3.15 -2.74 -22.29
C ALA A 424 4.36 -3.55 -22.72
N ASN A 425 4.64 -3.60 -24.02
CA ASN A 425 5.81 -4.30 -24.55
C ASN A 425 6.56 -3.43 -25.56
N TYR A 426 7.88 -3.65 -25.64
CA TYR A 426 8.72 -2.78 -26.45
C TYR A 426 8.44 -2.91 -27.95
N GLU A 427 8.05 -4.09 -28.41
CA GLU A 427 7.73 -4.37 -29.82
C GLU A 427 6.54 -3.55 -30.32
N ASP A 428 5.45 -3.53 -29.56
CA ASP A 428 4.17 -2.92 -29.98
C ASP A 428 4.00 -1.47 -29.54
N ASP A 429 4.61 -1.06 -28.40
CA ASP A 429 4.25 0.19 -27.73
C ASP A 429 5.32 1.30 -27.82
N LEU A 430 6.58 0.98 -28.16
CA LEU A 430 7.62 2.01 -28.28
C LEU A 430 7.33 2.99 -29.42
N ASP A 431 6.93 2.49 -30.59
CA ASP A 431 6.62 3.36 -31.72
C ASP A 431 5.43 4.28 -31.43
N LYS A 432 4.40 3.76 -30.75
CA LYS A 432 3.26 4.56 -30.27
C LYS A 432 3.74 5.66 -29.32
N LEU A 433 4.58 5.32 -28.35
CA LEU A 433 5.13 6.26 -27.38
C LEU A 433 6.02 7.32 -28.05
N PHE A 434 6.91 6.92 -28.96
CA PHE A 434 7.79 7.85 -29.66
C PHE A 434 7.01 8.81 -30.55
N ASN A 435 6.00 8.32 -31.26
CA ASN A 435 5.12 9.18 -32.05
C ASN A 435 4.40 10.22 -31.18
N GLU A 436 4.01 9.86 -29.96
CA GLU A 436 3.39 10.80 -29.02
C GLU A 436 4.40 11.83 -28.49
N LEU A 437 5.62 11.40 -28.12
CA LEU A 437 6.68 12.29 -27.64
C LEU A 437 7.19 13.23 -28.74
N ASP A 438 7.27 12.77 -29.99
CA ASP A 438 7.70 13.57 -31.13
C ASP A 438 6.75 14.73 -31.43
N LYS A 439 5.50 14.69 -30.96
CA LYS A 439 4.56 15.84 -31.03
C LYS A 439 5.05 17.06 -30.26
N LEU A 440 5.86 16.87 -29.19
CA LEU A 440 6.47 17.98 -28.46
C LEU A 440 7.35 18.88 -29.35
N ASN A 441 7.86 18.32 -30.46
CA ASN A 441 8.69 19.03 -31.42
C ASN A 441 7.86 19.85 -32.42
N LEU A 442 6.63 19.41 -32.70
CA LEU A 442 5.73 20.03 -33.69
C LEU A 442 5.03 21.29 -33.16
N ASP A 443 4.81 21.40 -31.85
CA ASP A 443 4.22 22.60 -31.22
C ASP A 443 5.14 23.85 -31.32
N SER A 444 6.36 23.72 -31.84
CA SER A 444 7.30 24.85 -32.03
C SER A 444 6.98 25.73 -33.26
N ASP A 445 6.25 25.20 -34.24
CA ASP A 445 6.05 25.85 -35.54
C ASP A 445 4.73 26.62 -35.64
N VAL A 446 3.77 26.39 -34.73
CA VAL A 446 2.45 27.03 -34.79
C VAL A 446 2.42 28.41 -34.11
N SER A 447 3.39 28.72 -33.25
CA SER A 447 3.53 30.05 -32.63
C SER A 447 4.32 31.08 -33.47
N LYS A 448 4.60 30.78 -34.75
CA LYS A 448 5.33 31.65 -35.69
C LYS A 448 4.61 31.91 -37.01
N ILE A 449 3.28 31.75 -37.06
CA ILE A 449 2.46 32.16 -38.23
C ILE A 449 1.57 33.33 -37.84
#